data_AF-A0A5K7S9Y4-F1
#
_entry.id   AF-A0A5K7S9Y4-F1
#
_cell.length_a   1.000
_cell.length_b   1.000
_cell.length_c   1.000
_cell.angle_alpha   90.00
_cell.angle_beta   90.00
_cell.angle_gamma   90.00
#
_symmetry.space_group_name_H-M   'P 1'
#
loop_
_entity.id
_entity.type
_entity.pdbx_description
1 polymer ?
#
loop_
_entity_poly.entity_id
_entity_poly.type
_entity_poly.pdbx_seq_one_letter_code
_entity_poly.pdbx_strand_id
1 'polypeptide(L)'
;MKVAVPTRGNNVDDHFGHCEAYTIFTVDASNKIEKAELLPSPQGCGCKSNIASVLKEMGITVMLAGNMGGGALNVLNRHGIDVYRGCSGNVRILAESFLEGKIGDSGIGCAHHEHEGEEHQCSH
;
A
#
# COMPACT_ATOMS: atom_id res chain seq x y z
N MET A 1 -6.42 11.52 -1.31
CA MET A 1 -6.17 10.05 -1.36
C MET A 1 -6.01 9.51 0.05
N LYS A 2 -6.04 8.17 0.26
CA LYS A 2 -5.77 7.57 1.58
C LYS A 2 -4.71 6.49 1.47
N VAL A 3 -3.74 6.55 2.38
CA VAL A 3 -2.57 5.65 2.44
C VAL A 3 -2.65 4.84 3.73
N ALA A 4 -2.58 3.53 3.63
CA ALA A 4 -2.50 2.64 4.78
C ALA A 4 -1.09 2.10 4.96
N VAL A 5 -0.64 2.02 6.21
CA VAL A 5 0.66 1.45 6.57
C VAL A 5 0.39 0.43 7.68
N PRO A 6 0.80 -0.85 7.57
CA PRO A 6 0.78 -1.76 8.70
C PRO A 6 1.84 -1.28 9.70
N THR A 7 1.43 -1.05 10.94
CA THR A 7 2.28 -0.42 11.95
C THR A 7 2.33 -1.23 13.23
N ARG A 8 3.51 -1.17 13.85
CA ARG A 8 3.77 -1.70 15.17
C ARG A 8 4.31 -0.58 16.04
N GLY A 9 3.44 0.02 16.84
CA GLY A 9 3.73 1.28 17.53
C GLY A 9 3.88 2.44 16.54
N ASN A 10 5.12 2.93 16.36
CA ASN A 10 5.43 4.08 15.49
C ASN A 10 6.19 3.69 14.21
N ASN A 11 6.44 2.40 14.02
CA ASN A 11 7.26 1.89 12.94
C ASN A 11 6.45 0.99 12.00
N VAL A 12 6.90 0.92 10.75
CA VAL A 12 6.34 0.02 9.74
C VAL A 12 6.55 -1.41 10.21
N ASP A 13 5.51 -2.22 10.11
CA ASP A 13 5.62 -3.64 10.40
C ASP A 13 6.19 -4.38 9.17
N ASP A 14 7.25 -5.15 9.40
CA ASP A 14 7.82 -6.03 8.38
C ASP A 14 6.87 -7.17 8.02
N HIS A 15 5.95 -7.59 8.89
CA HIS A 15 5.06 -8.71 8.66
C HIS A 15 3.60 -8.26 8.57
N PHE A 16 3.13 -8.00 7.35
CA PHE A 16 1.72 -7.65 7.09
C PHE A 16 0.71 -8.62 7.72
N GLY A 17 1.02 -9.92 7.73
CA GLY A 17 0.12 -10.96 8.24
C GLY A 17 -0.10 -10.96 9.75
N HIS A 18 0.72 -10.26 10.55
CA HIS A 18 0.60 -10.25 12.01
C HIS A 18 0.71 -8.83 12.61
N CYS A 19 0.46 -7.79 11.82
CA CYS A 19 0.57 -6.43 12.33
C CYS A 19 -0.49 -6.14 13.40
N GLU A 20 -0.10 -5.35 14.40
CA GLU A 20 -0.99 -4.97 15.52
C GLU A 20 -2.06 -3.96 15.07
N ALA A 21 -1.70 -3.05 14.17
CA ALA A 21 -2.60 -2.03 13.65
C ALA A 21 -2.21 -1.57 12.24
N TYR A 22 -3.08 -0.79 11.62
CA TYR A 22 -2.86 -0.07 10.38
C TYR A 22 -2.97 1.43 10.64
N THR A 23 -1.91 2.19 10.39
CA THR A 23 -1.97 3.64 10.40
C THR A 23 -2.45 4.13 9.04
N ILE A 24 -3.55 4.87 9.04
CA ILE A 24 -4.21 5.40 7.86
C ILE A 24 -3.95 6.89 7.80
N PHE A 25 -3.30 7.34 6.73
CA PHE A 25 -3.05 8.73 6.43
C PHE A 25 -4.05 9.21 5.39
N THR A 26 -4.79 10.26 5.72
CA THR A 26 -5.62 10.99 4.76
C THR A 26 -4.79 12.13 4.19
N VAL A 27 -4.71 12.16 2.86
CA VAL A 27 -3.92 13.12 2.10
C VAL A 27 -4.86 14.00 1.29
N ASP A 28 -4.67 15.31 1.35
CA ASP A 28 -5.44 16.31 0.59
C ASP A 28 -5.05 16.36 -0.90
N ALA A 29 -5.65 17.31 -1.62
CA ALA A 29 -5.32 17.59 -3.02
C ALA A 29 -3.93 18.25 -3.20
N SER A 30 -3.33 18.77 -2.14
CA SER A 30 -2.02 19.43 -2.14
C SER A 30 -0.87 18.46 -1.81
N ASN A 31 -1.13 17.14 -1.77
CA ASN A 31 -0.19 16.11 -1.33
C ASN A 31 0.32 16.32 0.11
N LYS A 32 -0.55 16.75 1.03
CA LYS A 32 -0.24 16.90 2.45
C LYS A 32 -1.09 15.98 3.31
N ILE A 33 -0.49 15.47 4.39
CA ILE A 33 -1.17 14.63 5.37
C ILE A 33 -2.09 15.52 6.22
N GLU A 34 -3.40 15.39 6.03
CA GLU A 34 -4.43 16.09 6.80
C GLU A 34 -4.72 15.39 8.12
N LYS A 35 -4.75 14.05 8.10
CA LYS A 35 -5.15 13.24 9.25
C LYS A 35 -4.40 11.92 9.29
N ALA A 36 -4.09 11.47 10.49
CA ALA A 36 -3.58 10.13 10.76
C ALA A 36 -4.51 9.42 11.76
N GLU A 37 -4.94 8.22 11.42
CA GLU A 37 -5.82 7.40 12.26
C GLU A 37 -5.22 6.02 12.43
N LEU A 38 -5.37 5.44 13.62
CA LEU A 38 -4.91 4.07 13.89
C LEU A 38 -6.10 3.12 13.85
N LEU A 39 -6.08 2.19 12.91
CA LEU A 39 -7.07 1.12 12.79
C LEU A 39 -6.48 -0.16 13.38
N PRO A 40 -6.96 -0.66 14.54
CA PRO A 40 -6.48 -1.92 15.10
C PRO A 40 -6.75 -3.07 14.13
N SER A 41 -5.80 -3.99 14.00
CA SER A 41 -5.97 -5.16 13.17
C SER A 41 -7.05 -6.07 13.79
N PRO A 42 -8.03 -6.56 13.01
CA PRO A 42 -9.05 -7.46 13.55
C PRO A 42 -8.38 -8.72 14.13
N GLN A 43 -8.69 -9.04 15.39
CA GLN A 43 -8.10 -10.15 16.14
C GLN A 43 -8.09 -11.44 15.30
N GLY A 44 -6.89 -11.93 14.97
CA GLY A 44 -6.69 -13.28 14.41
C GLY A 44 -6.34 -13.42 12.93
N CYS A 45 -5.94 -12.39 12.18
CA CYS A 45 -5.70 -12.59 10.74
C CYS A 45 -4.29 -13.08 10.35
N GLY A 46 -3.99 -14.34 10.67
CA GLY A 46 -3.19 -15.15 9.75
C GLY A 46 -4.04 -15.50 8.53
N CYS A 47 -3.82 -14.81 7.40
CA CYS A 47 -4.17 -15.29 6.05
C CYS A 47 -5.66 -15.43 5.65
N LYS A 48 -6.66 -15.05 6.46
CA LYS A 48 -8.10 -15.27 6.14
C LYS A 48 -9.01 -14.04 6.13
N SER A 49 -8.53 -12.86 6.56
CA SER A 49 -9.42 -11.75 6.83
C SER A 49 -9.68 -10.89 5.61
N ASN A 50 -10.94 -10.48 5.52
CA ASN A 50 -11.56 -9.54 4.60
C ASN A 50 -10.97 -8.12 4.68
N ILE A 51 -9.71 -7.96 5.10
CA ILE A 51 -9.07 -6.68 5.35
C ILE A 51 -8.97 -5.85 4.07
N ALA A 52 -8.73 -6.48 2.91
CA ALA A 52 -8.68 -5.78 1.64
C ALA A 52 -10.02 -5.09 1.31
N SER A 53 -11.16 -5.76 1.55
CA SER A 53 -12.48 -5.16 1.38
C SER A 53 -12.71 -4.02 2.36
N VAL A 54 -12.36 -4.20 3.63
CA VAL A 54 -12.49 -3.15 4.66
C VAL A 54 -11.68 -1.91 4.27
N LEU A 55 -10.43 -2.10 3.86
CA LEU A 55 -9.57 -1.00 3.44
C LEU A 55 -10.16 -0.29 2.21
N LYS A 56 -10.71 -1.04 1.25
CA LYS A 56 -11.38 -0.48 0.08
C LYS A 56 -12.63 0.31 0.44
N GLU A 57 -13.47 -0.20 1.35
CA GLU A 57 -14.66 0.49 1.86
C GLU A 57 -14.30 1.78 2.61
N MET A 58 -13.14 1.81 3.27
CA MET A 58 -12.60 3.03 3.88
C MET A 58 -12.07 4.05 2.85
N GLY A 59 -12.00 3.68 1.57
CA GLY A 59 -11.48 4.52 0.48
C GLY A 59 -9.96 4.56 0.42
N ILE A 60 -9.28 3.55 0.95
CA ILE A 60 -7.82 3.41 0.86
C ILE A 60 -7.48 2.95 -0.56
N THR A 61 -6.50 3.62 -1.15
CA THR A 61 -6.04 3.37 -2.52
C THR A 61 -4.58 2.93 -2.55
N VAL A 62 -3.81 3.23 -1.51
CA VAL A 62 -2.37 2.90 -1.43
C VAL A 62 -2.07 2.22 -0.12
N MET A 63 -1.21 1.20 -0.16
CA MET A 63 -0.66 0.52 1.00
C MET A 63 0.88 0.51 0.95
N LEU A 64 1.53 1.03 1.98
CA LEU A 64 2.98 0.97 2.12
C LEU A 64 3.32 -0.07 3.18
N ALA A 65 4.00 -1.17 2.80
CA ALA A 65 4.29 -2.28 3.69
C ALA A 65 5.78 -2.67 3.62
N GLY A 66 6.29 -3.29 4.68
CA GLY A 66 7.63 -3.89 4.68
C GLY A 66 7.68 -5.14 3.82
N ASN A 67 7.45 -6.30 4.42
CA ASN A 67 7.34 -7.56 3.70
C ASN A 67 5.86 -8.00 3.61
N MET A 68 5.47 -8.39 2.40
CA MET A 68 4.13 -8.89 2.11
C MET A 68 4.21 -10.09 1.18
N GLY A 69 3.56 -11.19 1.59
CA GLY A 69 3.45 -12.37 0.75
C GLY A 69 2.63 -12.11 -0.52
N GLY A 70 2.99 -12.78 -1.62
CA GLY A 70 2.34 -12.58 -2.93
C GLY A 70 0.82 -12.82 -2.94
N GLY A 71 0.31 -13.68 -2.06
CA GLY A 71 -1.13 -13.88 -1.91
C GLY A 71 -1.87 -12.64 -1.42
N ALA A 72 -1.34 -11.94 -0.40
CA ALA A 72 -1.93 -10.71 0.13
C ALA A 72 -1.84 -9.55 -0.88
N LEU A 73 -0.69 -9.44 -1.56
CA LEU A 73 -0.50 -8.49 -2.65
C LEU A 73 -1.56 -8.65 -3.74
N ASN A 74 -1.76 -9.88 -4.22
CA ASN A 74 -2.74 -10.16 -5.27
C ASN A 74 -4.17 -9.82 -4.81
N VAL A 75 -4.52 -10.09 -3.56
CA VAL A 75 -5.84 -9.72 -3.02
C VAL A 75 -6.00 -8.19 -3.02
N LEU A 76 -5.05 -7.45 -2.46
CA LEU A 76 -5.11 -5.98 -2.41
C LEU A 76 -5.19 -5.35 -3.80
N ASN A 77 -4.33 -5.78 -4.73
CA ASN A 77 -4.35 -5.31 -6.11
C ASN A 77 -5.70 -5.60 -6.79
N ARG A 78 -6.31 -6.76 -6.56
CA ARG A 78 -7.66 -7.09 -7.08
C ARG A 78 -8.77 -6.19 -6.52
N HIS A 79 -8.55 -5.57 -5.36
CA HIS A 79 -9.44 -4.55 -4.80
C HIS A 79 -9.07 -3.12 -5.25
N GLY A 80 -8.08 -2.97 -6.14
CA GLY A 80 -7.57 -1.68 -6.61
C GLY A 80 -6.91 -0.88 -5.49
N ILE A 81 -6.05 -1.55 -4.72
CA ILE A 81 -5.19 -0.96 -3.70
C ILE A 81 -3.75 -1.21 -4.15
N ASP A 82 -3.02 -0.15 -4.44
CA ASP A 82 -1.63 -0.22 -4.88
C ASP A 82 -0.72 -0.48 -3.69
N VAL A 83 0.09 -1.53 -3.75
CA VAL A 83 0.94 -1.94 -2.63
C VAL A 83 2.41 -1.73 -2.94
N TYR A 84 3.06 -0.90 -2.14
CA TYR A 84 4.50 -0.66 -2.16
C TYR A 84 5.16 -1.50 -1.08
N ARG A 85 6.09 -2.37 -1.47
CA ARG A 85 6.84 -3.25 -0.56
C ARG A 85 8.26 -2.74 -0.36
N GLY A 86 8.91 -3.21 0.70
CA GLY A 86 10.28 -2.82 1.06
C GLY A 86 10.34 -1.56 1.91
N CYS A 87 9.20 -1.10 2.44
CA CYS A 87 9.16 0.07 3.31
C CYS A 87 9.56 -0.30 4.75
N SER A 88 10.38 0.53 5.38
CA SER A 88 10.80 0.31 6.78
C SER A 88 11.01 1.65 7.49
N GLY A 89 11.09 1.61 8.82
CA GLY A 89 11.33 2.80 9.64
C GLY A 89 10.05 3.48 10.12
N ASN A 90 10.09 4.80 10.29
CA ASN A 90 8.98 5.56 10.86
C ASN A 90 7.85 5.77 9.84
N VAL A 91 6.62 5.53 10.28
CA VAL A 91 5.43 5.49 9.42
C VAL A 91 5.06 6.86 8.84
N ARG A 92 5.37 7.93 9.58
CA ARG A 92 5.13 9.31 9.13
C ARG A 92 6.16 9.72 8.08
N ILE A 93 7.45 9.49 8.37
CA ILE A 93 8.55 9.78 7.43
C ILE A 93 8.34 9.02 6.12
N LEU A 94 7.89 7.76 6.22
CA LEU A 94 7.57 6.96 5.04
C LEU A 94 6.42 7.57 4.22
N ALA A 95 5.32 7.96 4.87
CA ALA A 95 4.19 8.58 4.20
C ALA A 95 4.60 9.90 3.52
N GLU A 96 5.41 10.72 4.19
CA GLU A 96 5.97 11.94 3.61
C GLU A 96 6.88 11.64 2.41
N SER A 97 7.76 10.65 2.53
CA SER A 97 8.65 10.23 1.43
C SER A 97 7.87 9.70 0.22
N PHE A 98 6.74 9.02 0.46
CA PHE A 98 5.84 8.58 -0.59
C PHE A 98 5.19 9.77 -1.31
N LEU A 99 4.73 10.79 -0.56
CA LEU A 99 4.17 12.02 -1.12
C LEU A 99 5.19 12.84 -1.90
N GLU A 100 6.47 12.79 -1.51
CA GLU A 100 7.58 13.38 -2.27
C GLU A 100 7.96 12.57 -3.53
N GLY A 101 7.33 11.40 -3.77
CA GLY A 101 7.65 10.53 -4.90
C GLY A 101 8.98 9.79 -4.75
N LYS A 102 9.56 9.73 -3.54
CA LYS A 102 10.82 9.02 -3.26
C LYS A 102 10.63 7.52 -3.07
N ILE A 103 9.40 7.08 -2.81
CA ILE A 103 9.03 5.67 -2.70
C ILE A 103 8.58 5.18 -4.08
N GLY A 104 9.46 4.49 -4.81
CA GLY A 104 9.10 3.74 -6.00
C GLY A 104 8.57 2.35 -5.62
N ASP A 105 7.56 1.84 -6.34
CA ASP A 105 7.24 0.42 -6.21
C ASP A 105 8.46 -0.37 -6.66
N SER A 106 8.99 -1.21 -5.79
CA SER A 106 10.20 -1.98 -6.08
C SER A 106 9.98 -3.07 -7.15
N GLY A 107 8.78 -3.17 -7.74
CA GLY A 107 8.57 -3.96 -8.94
C GLY A 107 8.61 -5.47 -8.74
N ILE A 108 8.42 -6.02 -7.52
CA ILE A 108 8.27 -7.49 -7.33
C ILE A 108 6.86 -7.96 -7.77
N GLY A 109 6.30 -7.30 -8.78
CA GLY A 109 4.94 -7.46 -9.27
C GLY A 109 4.72 -6.77 -10.60
N CYS A 110 5.74 -6.67 -11.46
CA CYS A 110 5.55 -6.29 -12.86
C CYS A 110 4.80 -7.41 -13.59
N ALA A 111 3.48 -7.39 -13.46
CA ALA A 111 2.58 -8.05 -14.40
C ALA A 111 1.31 -7.20 -14.53
N HIS A 112 1.34 -6.29 -15.51
CA HIS A 112 0.30 -6.06 -16.51
C HIS A 112 -0.35 -4.64 -16.58
N HIS A 113 0.14 -3.86 -17.58
CA HIS A 113 -0.52 -2.84 -18.46
C HIS A 113 -1.18 -1.60 -17.81
N GLU A 114 -1.16 -0.37 -18.37
CA GLU A 114 -1.49 0.12 -19.72
C GLU A 114 -0.82 1.51 -19.96
N HIS A 115 -0.10 1.78 -21.06
CA HIS A 115 -0.49 2.39 -22.37
C HIS A 115 0.15 3.78 -22.56
N GLU A 116 0.99 3.97 -23.60
CA GLU A 116 1.06 5.16 -24.49
C GLU A 116 2.25 5.08 -25.48
N GLY A 117 1.97 5.11 -26.79
CA GLY A 117 2.94 5.21 -27.90
C GLY A 117 3.79 3.95 -28.09
N GLU A 118 4.13 3.42 -29.26
CA GLU A 118 4.41 4.05 -30.53
C GLU A 118 4.17 3.00 -31.62
N GLU A 119 3.56 3.46 -32.70
CA GLU A 119 3.48 2.81 -33.99
C GLU A 119 4.86 2.29 -34.47
N HIS A 120 5.06 0.98 -34.60
CA HIS A 120 6.12 0.49 -35.49
C HIS A 120 5.61 -0.63 -36.39
N GLN A 121 5.61 -0.28 -37.66
CA GLN A 121 5.04 -0.95 -38.81
C GLN A 121 5.79 -2.25 -39.17
N CYS A 122 5.07 -3.10 -39.90
CA CYS A 122 5.55 -4.25 -40.67
C CYS A 122 6.94 -4.07 -41.28
N SER A 123 7.79 -5.10 -41.28
CA SER A 123 8.45 -5.61 -42.50
C SER A 123 9.27 -6.90 -42.27
N HIS A 124 9.06 -7.83 -43.22
CA HIS A 124 9.79 -9.05 -43.58
C HIS A 124 9.74 -10.28 -42.66
#